data_AF-A0A8B8FJG2-F1
#
_entry.id   AF-A0A8B8FJG2-F1
#
_cell.length_a   1.000
_cell.length_b   1.000
_cell.length_c   1.000
_cell.angle_alpha   90.00
_cell.angle_beta   90.00
_cell.angle_gamma   90.00
#
_symmetry.space_group_name_H-M   'P 1'
#
loop_
_entity.id
_entity.type
_entity.pdbx_description
1 polymer ?
#
loop_
_entity_poly.entity_id
_entity_poly.type
_entity_poly.pdbx_seq_one_letter_code
_entity_poly.pdbx_strand_id
1 'polypeptide(L)'
;MKAFDDRFEDFSEIGKLSQFLKTPYDVLPDGEWTDVAEKLFNLSKSKLQMEIIDLQEDVSLKQYRSASTEEFWAKDAIDKYSNCKQLAINLATMFGSTYICEASFSKINFLKKKISDKINRLSP
;
A
#
# COMPACT_ATOMS: atom_id res chain seq x y z
N MET A 1 -21.03 14.72 -6.84
CA MET A 1 -19.79 14.83 -6.06
C MET A 1 -19.93 14.15 -4.70
N LYS A 2 -20.90 14.56 -3.86
CA LYS A 2 -21.08 14.06 -2.49
C LYS A 2 -20.97 12.53 -2.31
N ALA A 3 -21.70 11.72 -3.09
CA ALA A 3 -21.64 10.26 -2.97
C ALA A 3 -20.32 9.61 -3.44
N PHE A 4 -19.50 10.34 -4.21
CA PHE A 4 -18.14 9.93 -4.54
C PHE A 4 -17.22 10.30 -3.37
N ASP A 5 -17.27 11.55 -2.92
CA ASP A 5 -16.45 12.02 -1.79
C ASP A 5 -16.71 11.19 -0.51
N ASP A 6 -17.97 10.90 -0.19
CA ASP A 6 -18.37 10.04 0.94
C ASP A 6 -17.85 8.59 0.81
N ARG A 7 -17.69 8.07 -0.42
CA ARG A 7 -17.12 6.73 -0.67
C ARG A 7 -15.60 6.70 -0.60
N PHE A 8 -14.96 7.86 -0.76
CA PHE A 8 -13.50 7.97 -0.78
C PHE A 8 -12.94 8.69 0.47
N GLU A 9 -13.78 8.96 1.47
CA GLU A 9 -13.38 9.61 2.72
C GLU A 9 -12.25 8.82 3.42
N ASP A 10 -12.30 7.50 3.37
CA ASP A 10 -11.26 6.60 3.89
C ASP A 10 -9.89 6.76 3.19
N PHE A 11 -9.85 7.23 1.93
CA PHE A 11 -8.58 7.48 1.22
C PHE A 11 -7.86 8.72 1.72
N SER A 12 -8.58 9.67 2.31
CA SER A 12 -7.95 10.80 2.99
C SER A 12 -7.14 10.34 4.21
N GLU A 13 -7.60 9.28 4.88
CA GLU A 13 -6.95 8.72 6.07
C GLU A 13 -5.77 7.80 5.72
N ILE A 14 -5.81 7.11 4.57
CA ILE A 14 -4.74 6.22 4.11
C ILE A 14 -3.39 6.93 4.01
N GLY A 15 -3.37 8.24 3.71
CA GLY A 15 -2.16 9.04 3.72
C GLY A 15 -1.41 9.01 5.06
N LYS A 16 -2.13 8.84 6.18
CA LYS A 16 -1.58 8.74 7.54
C LYS A 16 -0.79 7.45 7.76
N LEU A 17 -1.05 6.41 6.96
CA LEU A 17 -0.33 5.12 7.02
C LEU A 17 0.98 5.13 6.22
N SER A 18 1.20 6.17 5.41
CA SER A 18 2.36 6.22 4.50
C SER A 18 3.70 6.24 5.23
N GLN A 19 3.77 6.90 6.39
CA GLN A 19 4.99 7.00 7.19
C GLN A 19 5.34 5.65 7.83
N PHE A 20 4.34 4.90 8.31
CA PHE A 20 4.55 3.53 8.81
C PHE A 20 5.19 2.64 7.75
N LEU A 21 4.66 2.71 6.52
CA LEU A 21 5.14 1.88 5.42
C LEU A 21 6.59 2.21 5.02
N LYS A 22 6.93 3.51 4.93
CA LYS A 22 8.24 3.97 4.44
C LYS A 22 9.32 3.97 5.51
N THR A 23 8.97 4.38 6.72
CA THR A 23 9.89 4.65 7.82
C THR A 23 9.33 4.07 9.12
N PRO A 24 9.23 2.73 9.25
CA PRO A 24 8.67 2.09 10.44
C PRO A 24 9.47 2.39 11.71
N TYR A 25 10.74 2.79 11.59
CA TYR A 25 11.57 3.19 12.72
C TYR A 25 11.26 4.59 13.28
N ASP A 26 10.57 5.42 12.51
CA ASP A 26 10.38 6.84 12.83
C ASP A 26 8.92 7.17 13.16
N VAL A 27 8.03 6.17 13.13
CA VAL A 27 6.64 6.35 13.58
C VAL A 27 6.53 6.25 15.09
N LEU A 28 5.68 7.08 15.67
CA LEU A 28 5.29 6.94 17.07
C LEU A 28 4.42 5.69 17.23
N PRO A 29 4.73 4.80 18.19
CA PRO A 29 3.92 3.61 18.43
C PRO A 29 2.45 3.93 18.67
N ASP A 30 2.15 4.99 19.40
CA ASP A 30 0.81 5.46 19.74
C ASP A 30 0.21 6.48 18.76
N GLY A 31 0.83 6.63 17.57
CA GLY A 31 0.38 7.58 16.56
C GLY A 31 -0.98 7.23 15.94
N GLU A 32 -1.61 8.23 15.30
CA GLU A 32 -2.92 8.13 14.65
C GLU A 32 -3.00 7.01 13.58
N TRP A 33 -1.87 6.58 13.03
CA TRP A 33 -1.81 5.50 12.05
C TRP A 33 -2.36 4.19 12.60
N THR A 34 -2.27 3.96 13.92
CA THR A 34 -2.80 2.75 14.56
C THR A 34 -4.33 2.72 14.58
N ASP A 35 -4.98 3.86 14.82
CA ASP A 35 -6.44 4.00 14.74
C ASP A 35 -6.94 3.83 13.31
N VAL A 36 -6.22 4.40 12.34
CA VAL A 36 -6.55 4.23 10.92
C VAL A 36 -6.38 2.78 10.48
N ALA A 37 -5.31 2.10 10.92
CA ALA A 37 -5.09 0.70 10.60
C ALA A 37 -6.17 -0.22 11.20
N GLU A 38 -6.64 0.07 12.40
CA GLU A 38 -7.76 -0.64 13.03
C GLU A 38 -9.07 -0.41 12.27
N LYS A 39 -9.38 0.85 11.93
CA LYS A 39 -10.59 1.22 11.18
C LYS A 39 -10.62 0.59 9.77
N LEU A 40 -9.53 0.71 9.01
CA LEU A 40 -9.53 0.37 7.59
C LEU A 40 -9.17 -1.09 7.30
N PHE A 41 -8.38 -1.73 8.17
CA PHE A 41 -7.86 -3.07 7.94
C PHE A 41 -8.21 -4.08 9.02
N ASN A 42 -9.00 -3.68 10.03
CA ASN A 42 -9.43 -4.54 11.14
C ASN A 42 -8.25 -5.20 11.87
N LEU A 43 -7.14 -4.46 11.98
CA LEU A 43 -5.95 -4.88 12.72
C LEU A 43 -6.01 -4.31 14.14
N SER A 44 -5.68 -5.13 15.13
CA SER A 44 -5.75 -4.71 16.53
C SER A 44 -4.75 -3.59 16.83
N LYS A 45 -5.25 -2.43 17.28
CA LYS A 45 -4.42 -1.28 17.66
C LYS A 45 -3.35 -1.67 18.68
N SER A 46 -3.72 -2.36 19.76
CA SER A 46 -2.77 -2.76 20.81
C SER A 46 -1.69 -3.71 20.29
N LYS A 47 -2.02 -4.64 19.38
CA LYS A 47 -1.01 -5.52 18.77
C LYS A 47 -0.05 -4.74 17.87
N LEU A 48 -0.56 -3.81 17.06
CA LEU A 48 0.28 -2.96 16.22
C LEU A 48 1.24 -2.10 17.05
N GLN A 49 0.74 -1.53 18.16
CA GLN A 49 1.54 -0.75 19.12
C GLN A 49 2.66 -1.57 19.75
N MET A 50 2.38 -2.82 20.14
CA MET A 50 3.40 -3.69 20.72
C MET A 50 4.42 -4.14 19.65
N GLU A 51 3.94 -4.59 18.48
CA GLU A 51 4.82 -5.07 17.41
C GLU A 51 5.74 -3.98 16.87
N ILE A 52 5.26 -2.73 16.75
CA ILE A 52 6.10 -1.63 16.25
C ILE A 52 7.20 -1.26 17.25
N ILE A 53 6.93 -1.33 18.56
CA ILE A 53 7.94 -1.12 19.61
C ILE A 53 9.01 -2.21 19.49
N ASP A 54 8.58 -3.47 19.46
CA ASP A 54 9.48 -4.61 19.35
C ASP A 54 10.30 -4.59 18.04
N LEU A 55 9.72 -4.08 16.94
CA LEU A 55 10.39 -3.91 15.65
C LEU A 55 11.45 -2.80 15.72
N GLN A 56 11.12 -1.67 16.36
CA GLN A 56 12.01 -0.52 16.51
C GLN A 56 13.23 -0.85 17.40
N GLU A 57 13.03 -1.70 18.41
CA GLU A 57 14.09 -2.13 19.32
C GLU A 57 14.97 -3.25 18.75
N ASP A 58 14.53 -3.94 17.69
CA ASP A 58 15.29 -5.04 17.09
C ASP A 58 16.56 -4.56 16.36
N VAL A 59 17.69 -4.77 17.02
CA VAL A 59 19.03 -4.44 16.51
C VAL A 59 19.36 -5.20 15.23
N SER A 60 18.87 -6.43 15.06
CA SER A 60 19.14 -7.24 13.87
C SER A 60 18.50 -6.65 12.61
N LEU A 61 17.43 -5.86 12.78
CA LEU A 61 16.73 -5.22 11.69
C LEU A 61 17.23 -3.81 11.36
N LYS A 62 17.97 -3.17 12.28
CA LYS A 62 18.52 -1.81 12.06
C LYS A 62 19.42 -1.69 10.83
N GLN A 63 20.11 -2.77 10.44
CA GLN A 63 20.93 -2.81 9.23
C GLN A 63 20.11 -2.64 7.94
N TYR A 64 18.80 -2.87 7.98
CA TYR A 64 17.89 -2.75 6.85
C TYR A 64 17.17 -1.40 6.79
N ARG A 65 17.55 -0.44 7.63
CA ARG A 65 16.93 0.91 7.64
C ARG A 65 17.11 1.65 6.31
N SER A 66 18.16 1.32 5.57
CA SER A 66 18.45 1.86 4.24
C SER A 66 17.92 0.99 3.09
N ALA A 67 17.27 -0.14 3.39
CA ALA A 67 16.65 -0.98 2.37
C ALA A 67 15.43 -0.28 1.77
N SER A 68 15.03 -0.68 0.56
CA SER A 68 13.76 -0.21 0.01
C SER A 68 12.58 -0.69 0.87
N THR A 69 11.43 -0.03 0.76
CA THR A 69 10.20 -0.45 1.44
C THR A 69 9.86 -1.90 1.11
N GLU A 70 9.94 -2.27 -0.16
CA GLU A 70 9.65 -3.63 -0.63
C GLU A 70 10.65 -4.63 -0.07
N GLU A 71 11.95 -4.30 -0.12
CA GLU A 71 13.02 -5.15 0.40
C GLU A 71 12.91 -5.37 1.90
N PHE A 72 12.51 -4.35 2.66
CA PHE A 72 12.32 -4.42 4.11
C PHE A 72 11.16 -5.36 4.46
N TRP A 73 9.96 -5.08 3.94
CA TRP A 73 8.74 -5.83 4.29
C TRP A 73 8.72 -7.26 3.72
N ALA A 74 9.54 -7.57 2.72
CA ALA A 74 9.69 -8.91 2.17
C ALA A 74 10.61 -9.84 3.00
N LYS A 75 11.32 -9.34 4.03
CA LYS A 75 12.22 -10.17 4.84
C LYS A 75 11.47 -11.18 5.71
N ASP A 76 12.02 -12.38 5.84
CA ASP A 76 11.53 -13.41 6.77
C ASP A 76 11.65 -12.96 8.23
N ALA A 77 12.68 -12.17 8.56
CA ALA A 77 12.86 -11.61 9.90
C ALA A 77 11.72 -10.67 10.34
N ILE A 78 10.87 -10.22 9.39
CA ILE A 78 9.68 -9.41 9.66
C ILE A 78 8.44 -10.29 9.93
N ASP A 79 8.46 -11.60 9.64
CA ASP A 79 7.32 -12.50 9.87
C ASP A 79 6.90 -12.59 11.34
N LYS A 80 7.81 -12.32 12.27
CA LYS A 80 7.47 -12.23 13.71
C LYS A 80 6.58 -11.03 14.06
N TYR A 81 6.52 -10.01 13.20
CA TYR A 81 5.66 -8.83 13.36
C TYR A 81 4.47 -8.93 12.40
N SER A 82 3.63 -9.93 12.66
CA SER A 82 2.58 -10.36 11.75
C SER A 82 1.55 -9.27 11.41
N ASN A 83 1.16 -8.44 12.38
CA ASN A 83 0.20 -7.36 12.16
C ASN A 83 0.83 -6.21 11.38
N CYS A 84 2.08 -5.85 11.70
CA CYS A 84 2.82 -4.86 10.94
C CYS A 84 3.05 -5.32 9.49
N LYS A 85 3.45 -6.56 9.27
CA LYS A 85 3.63 -7.14 7.93
C LYS A 85 2.31 -7.19 7.17
N GLN A 86 1.22 -7.59 7.82
CA GLN A 86 -0.11 -7.61 7.22
C GLN A 86 -0.56 -6.20 6.81
N LEU A 87 -0.32 -5.18 7.64
CA LEU A 87 -0.62 -3.78 7.29
C LEU A 87 0.16 -3.34 6.05
N ALA A 88 1.46 -3.65 5.98
CA ALA A 88 2.28 -3.33 4.82
C ALA A 88 1.78 -4.01 3.54
N ILE A 89 1.41 -5.30 3.60
CA ILE A 89 0.83 -6.04 2.48
C ILE A 89 -0.52 -5.45 2.06
N ASN A 90 -1.39 -5.11 3.01
CA ASN A 90 -2.68 -4.51 2.73
C ASN A 90 -2.51 -3.17 1.98
N LEU A 91 -1.59 -2.32 2.44
CA LEU A 91 -1.27 -1.06 1.78
C LEU A 91 -0.67 -1.25 0.38
N ALA A 92 0.21 -2.24 0.20
CA ALA A 92 0.82 -2.52 -1.09
C ALA A 92 -0.21 -3.05 -2.12
N THR A 93 -1.24 -3.76 -1.65
CA THR A 93 -2.20 -4.45 -2.52
C THR A 93 -3.53 -3.72 -2.70
N MET A 94 -3.82 -2.70 -1.90
CA MET A 94 -5.11 -1.98 -1.91
C MET A 94 -5.53 -1.43 -3.28
N PHE A 95 -4.56 -1.05 -4.13
CA PHE A 95 -4.82 -0.51 -5.47
C PHE A 95 -4.57 -1.53 -6.60
N GLY A 96 -4.31 -2.80 -6.27
CA GLY A 96 -3.91 -3.80 -7.26
C GLY A 96 -4.96 -4.03 -8.35
N SER A 97 -6.23 -4.11 -7.98
CA SER A 97 -7.33 -4.27 -8.95
C SER A 97 -7.49 -3.04 -9.85
N THR A 98 -7.34 -1.83 -9.29
CA THR A 98 -7.37 -0.57 -10.05
C THR A 98 -6.24 -0.55 -11.07
N TYR A 99 -5.02 -0.88 -10.67
CA TYR A 99 -3.88 -0.99 -11.57
C TYR A 99 -4.12 -2.01 -12.70
N ILE A 100 -4.64 -3.19 -12.39
CA ILE A 100 -4.95 -4.22 -13.40
C ILE A 100 -6.02 -3.72 -14.39
N CYS A 101 -7.09 -3.08 -13.89
CA CYS A 101 -8.14 -2.50 -14.71
C CYS A 101 -7.60 -1.41 -15.65
N GLU A 102 -6.80 -0.49 -15.13
CA GLU A 102 -6.17 0.59 -15.91
C GLU A 102 -5.22 0.06 -16.98
N ALA A 103 -4.35 -0.89 -16.61
CA ALA A 103 -3.43 -1.54 -17.54
C ALA A 103 -4.18 -2.26 -18.67
N SER A 104 -5.26 -2.98 -18.33
CA SER A 104 -6.11 -3.69 -19.29
C SER A 104 -6.82 -2.73 -20.24
N PHE A 105 -7.40 -1.65 -19.71
CA PHE A 105 -8.07 -0.62 -20.50
C PHE A 105 -7.09 0.09 -21.45
N SER A 106 -5.91 0.44 -20.95
CA SER A 106 -4.82 1.02 -21.74
C SER A 106 -4.42 0.09 -22.90
N LYS A 107 -4.29 -1.22 -22.63
CA LYS A 107 -4.00 -2.21 -23.67
C LYS A 107 -5.07 -2.28 -24.74
N ILE A 108 -6.35 -2.28 -24.34
CA ILE A 108 -7.48 -2.27 -25.28
C ILE A 108 -7.46 -1.00 -26.13
N ASN A 109 -7.21 0.17 -25.54
CA ASN A 109 -7.12 1.43 -26.27
C ASN A 109 -5.97 1.45 -27.28
N PHE A 110 -4.81 0.90 -26.92
CA PHE A 110 -3.70 0.73 -27.84
C PHE A 110 -4.09 -0.15 -29.04
N LEU A 111 -4.75 -1.28 -28.79
CA LEU A 111 -5.22 -2.17 -29.86
C LEU A 111 -6.27 -1.50 -30.76
N LYS A 112 -7.24 -0.78 -30.17
CA LYS A 112 -8.25 -0.02 -30.91
C LYS A 112 -7.61 1.02 -31.85
N LYS A 113 -6.64 1.80 -31.36
CA LYS A 113 -5.89 2.77 -32.19
C LYS A 113 -5.20 2.09 -33.37
N LYS A 114 -4.47 0.99 -33.11
CA LYS A 114 -3.76 0.24 -34.16
C LYS A 114 -4.69 -0.33 -35.23
N ILE A 115 -5.88 -0.80 -34.85
CA ILE A 115 -6.89 -1.29 -35.80
C ILE A 115 -7.45 -0.14 -36.62
N SER A 116 -7.81 0.99 -35.98
CA SER A 116 -8.32 2.16 -36.69
C SER A 116 -7.29 2.73 -37.68
N ASP A 117 -6.02 2.81 -37.30
CA ASP A 117 -4.94 3.27 -38.19
C ASP A 117 -4.77 2.35 -39.39
N LYS A 118 -4.89 1.03 -39.20
CA LYS A 118 -4.85 0.06 -40.31
C LYS A 118 -6.03 0.25 -41.27
N ILE A 119 -7.24 0.43 -40.74
CA ILE A 119 -8.43 0.68 -41.56
C ILE A 119 -8.26 1.98 -42.36
N ASN A 120 -7.79 3.05 -41.72
CA ASN A 120 -7.56 4.33 -42.39
C ASN A 120 -6.49 4.26 -43.48
N ARG A 121 -5.44 3.43 -43.32
CA ARG A 121 -4.42 3.19 -44.36
C ARG A 121 -4.90 2.32 -45.53
N LEU A 122 -6.01 1.61 -45.35
CA LEU A 122 -6.61 0.74 -46.36
C LEU A 122 -7.83 1.39 -47.05
N SER A 123 -8.25 2.59 -46.61
CA SER A 123 -9.20 3.41 -47.36
C SER A 123 -8.47 4.15 -48.50
N PRO A 124 -9.00 4.09 -49.74
CA PRO A 124 -8.42 4.74 -50.91
C PRO A 124 -8.49 6.28 -50.86
#